data_AF-A0A5A7MN82-F1
#
_entry.id   AF-A0A5A7MN82-F1
#
_cell.length_a   1.000
_cell.length_b   1.000
_cell.length_c   1.000
_cell.angle_alpha   90.00
_cell.angle_beta   90.00
_cell.angle_gamma   90.00
#
_symmetry.space_group_name_H-M   'P 1'
#
loop_
_entity.id
_entity.type
_entity.pdbx_description
1 polymer ?
#
loop_
_entity_poly.entity_id
_entity_poly.type
_entity_poly.pdbx_seq_one_letter_code
_entity_poly.pdbx_strand_id
1 'polypeptide(L)' 'MAYVVPRVAGLGEDDIRRHCEDHLTNYKRPRHYVLVEELPKSPVGKLLRRALREEARQHFGVDKRQ' A
#
# COMPACT_ATOMS: atom_id res chain seq x y z
N MET A 1 2.28 -4.07 3.97
CA MET A 1 1.70 -2.80 3.53
C MET A 1 1.44 -2.89 2.04
N ALA A 2 0.33 -2.33 1.56
CA ALA A 2 0.00 -2.25 0.14
C ALA A 2 -0.26 -0.79 -0.25
N TYR A 3 0.27 -0.40 -1.40
CA TYR A 3 0.00 0.89 -2.04
C TYR A 3 -0.92 0.64 -3.21
N VAL A 4 -2.00 1.41 -3.29
CA VAL A 4 -3.05 1.22 -4.29
C VAL A 4 -3.30 2.55 -4.99
N VAL A 5 -3.25 2.52 -6.33
CA VAL A 5 -3.66 3.65 -7.16
C VAL A 5 -5.09 3.37 -7.62
N PRO A 6 -6.10 4.09 -7.10
CA PRO A 6 -7.48 3.88 -7.50
C PRO A 6 -7.66 4.28 -8.96
N ARG A 7 -8.29 3.40 -9.75
CA ARG A 7 -8.69 3.71 -11.14
C ARG A 7 -10.06 4.37 -11.22
N VAL A 8 -10.84 4.27 -10.16
CA VAL A 8 -12.21 4.79 -10.05
C VAL A 8 -12.32 5.70 -8.83
N ALA A 9 -13.11 6.76 -8.95
CA ALA A 9 -13.41 7.65 -7.85
C ALA A 9 -14.23 6.90 -6.77
N GLY A 10 -13.93 7.16 -5.51
CA GLY A 10 -14.67 6.59 -4.37
C GLY A 10 -14.17 5.21 -3.91
N LEU A 11 -13.06 4.67 -4.45
CA LEU A 11 -12.45 3.46 -3.90
C LEU A 11 -11.81 3.77 -2.54
N GLY A 12 -12.38 3.20 -1.47
CA GLY A 12 -11.88 3.35 -0.12
C GLY A 12 -10.97 2.21 0.34
N GLU A 13 -10.28 2.41 1.46
CA GLU A 13 -9.47 1.37 2.09
C GLU A 13 -10.29 0.16 2.54
N ASP A 14 -11.53 0.38 3.02
CA ASP A 14 -12.43 -0.69 3.45
C ASP A 14 -12.85 -1.62 2.31
N ASP A 15 -13.02 -1.09 1.09
CA ASP A 15 -13.32 -1.90 -0.08
C ASP A 15 -12.14 -2.80 -0.46
N ILE A 16 -10.92 -2.25 -0.39
CA ILE A 16 -9.69 -3.00 -0.65
C ILE A 16 -9.49 -4.07 0.42
N ARG A 17 -9.70 -3.72 1.68
CA ARG A 17 -9.61 -4.64 2.82
C ARG A 17 -10.60 -5.79 2.66
N ARG A 18 -11.88 -5.50 2.43
CA ARG A 18 -12.92 -6.52 2.20
C ARG A 18 -12.56 -7.42 1.03
N HIS A 19 -12.11 -6.84 -0.09
CA HIS A 19 -11.68 -7.63 -1.25
C HIS A 19 -10.51 -8.58 -0.91
N CYS A 20 -9.51 -8.10 -0.15
CA CYS A 20 -8.42 -8.94 0.34
C CYS A 20 -8.88 -9.97 1.37
N GLU A 21 -9.89 -9.68 2.18
CA GLU A 21 -10.47 -10.63 3.13
C GLU A 21 -11.18 -11.79 2.41
N ASP A 22 -11.93 -11.49 1.36
CA ASP A 22 -12.67 -12.49 0.59
C ASP A 22 -11.76 -13.38 -0.28
N HIS A 23 -10.65 -12.83 -0.80
CA HIS A 23 -9.81 -13.51 -1.80
C HIS A 23 -8.45 -14.00 -1.27
N LEU A 24 -7.98 -13.49 -0.13
CA LEU A 24 -6.67 -13.83 0.42
C LEU A 24 -6.78 -14.49 1.80
N THR A 25 -5.91 -15.47 2.04
CA THR A 25 -5.66 -16.02 3.37
C THR A 25 -5.09 -14.95 4.30
N ASN A 26 -5.38 -15.04 5.60
CA ASN A 26 -5.06 -14.01 6.60
C ASN A 26 -3.59 -13.52 6.53
N TYR A 27 -2.61 -14.44 6.42
CA TYR A 27 -1.19 -14.07 6.35
C TYR A 27 -0.75 -13.30 5.09
N LYS A 28 -1.54 -13.34 4.00
CA LYS A 28 -1.26 -12.57 2.77
C LYS A 28 -1.93 -11.20 2.77
N ARG A 29 -2.79 -10.92 3.75
CA ARG A 29 -3.50 -9.64 3.85
C ARG A 29 -2.53 -8.55 4.33
N PRO A 30 -2.39 -7.45 3.58
CA PRO A 30 -1.64 -6.29 4.07
C PRO A 30 -2.24 -5.75 5.37
N ARG A 31 -1.36 -5.38 6.32
CA ARG A 31 -1.78 -4.73 7.58
C ARG A 31 -2.20 -3.26 7.43
N HIS A 32 -1.68 -2.61 6.40
CA HIS A 32 -1.95 -1.20 6.09
C HIS A 32 -2.13 -1.07 4.58
N TYR A 33 -3.12 -0.28 4.18
CA TYR A 33 -3.42 0.08 2.80
C TYR A 33 -3.27 1.59 2.68
N VAL A 34 -2.60 2.04 1.62
CA VAL A 34 -2.45 3.48 1.35
C VAL A 34 -2.88 3.75 -0.06
N LEU A 35 -3.88 4.63 -0.19
CA LEU A 35 -4.34 5.16 -1.45
C LEU A 35 -3.40 6.29 -1.86
N VAL A 36 -2.76 6.14 -3.01
CA VAL A 36 -1.86 7.15 -3.59
C VAL A 36 -2.32 7.48 -5.01
N GLU A 37 -2.12 8.72 -5.43
CA GLU A 37 -2.45 9.14 -6.80
C GLU A 37 -1.52 8.49 -7.82
N GLU A 38 -0.25 8.31 -7.46
CA GLU A 38 0.73 7.64 -8.29
C GLU A 38 1.76 6.86 -7.47
N LEU A 39 2.39 5.87 -8.11
CA LEU A 39 3.51 5.14 -7.53
C LEU A 39 4.83 5.79 -7.95
N PRO A 40 5.81 5.90 -7.04
CA PRO A 40 7.10 6.48 -7.36
C PRO A 40 7.81 5.61 -8.39
N LYS A 41 8.10 6.20 -9.54
CA LYS A 41 8.81 5.56 -10.64
C LYS A 41 10.15 6.27 -10.86
N SER A 42 11.11 5.52 -11.38
CA SER A 42 12.36 6.09 -11.87
C SER A 42 12.09 6.91 -13.14
N PRO A 43 13.03 7.77 -13.57
CA PRO A 43 12.93 8.51 -14.82
C PRO A 43 12.71 7.63 -16.07
N VAL A 44 13.08 6.35 -15.97
CA VAL A 44 12.88 5.33 -17.03
C VAL A 44 11.66 4.42 -16.75
N GLY A 45 10.75 4.83 -15.86
CA GLY A 45 9.47 4.15 -15.60
C GLY A 45 9.51 2.94 -14.66
N LYS A 46 10.66 2.60 -14.06
CA LYS A 46 10.75 1.45 -13.14
C LYS A 46 10.19 1.80 -11.77
N LEU A 47 9.41 0.92 -11.16
CA LEU A 47 8.89 1.12 -9.81
C LEU A 47 10.02 1.22 -8.77
N LEU A 48 10.07 2.32 -8.04
CA LEU A 48 11.05 2.55 -6.99
C LEU A 48 10.59 1.92 -5.67
N ARG A 49 10.71 0.59 -5.59
CA ARG A 49 10.38 -0.16 -4.36
C ARG A 49 11.15 0.31 -3.14
N ARG A 50 12.35 0.88 -3.31
CA ARG A 50 13.14 1.43 -2.20
C ARG A 50 12.47 2.65 -1.58
N ALA A 51 12.06 3.61 -2.41
CA ALA A 51 11.35 4.82 -1.97
C ALA A 51 10.05 4.45 -1.24
N LEU A 52 9.27 3.51 -1.78
CA LEU A 52 8.07 2.99 -1.11
C LEU A 52 8.37 2.39 0.27
N ARG A 53 9.49 1.66 0.43
CA ARG A 53 9.88 1.14 1.76
C ARG A 53 10.33 2.25 2.71
N GLU A 54 10.97 3.29 2.21
CA GLU A 54 11.40 4.44 3.02
C GLU A 54 10.18 5.26 3.46
N GLU A 55 9.24 5.54 2.56
CA GLU A 55 7.95 6.14 2.90
C GLU A 55 7.20 5.32 3.94
N ALA A 56 7.09 4.00 3.75
CA ALA A 56 6.44 3.12 4.72
C ALA A 56 7.07 3.26 6.12
N ARG A 57 8.40 3.38 6.18
CA ARG A 57 9.13 3.56 7.45
C ARG A 57 8.88 4.92 8.09
N GLN A 58 8.76 5.97 7.28
CA GLN A 58 8.55 7.35 7.75
C GLN A 58 7.10 7.59 8.18
N HIS A 59 6.14 7.15 7.35
CA HIS A 59 4.72 7.45 7.48
C HIS A 59 4.05 6.60 8.56
N PHE A 60 4.43 5.32 8.65
CA PHE A 60 3.91 4.40 9.67
C PHE A 60 4.88 4.20 10.81
N GLY A 61 5.94 5.02 10.89
CA GLY A 61 6.94 5.07 11.94
C GLY A 61 7.25 3.70 12.49
N VAL A 62 8.13 2.94 11.81
CA VAL A 62 8.53 1.56 12.16
C VAL A 62 8.28 1.33 13.64
N ASP A 63 7.23 0.55 13.92
CA ASP A 63 6.90 0.08 15.26
C ASP A 63 8.11 -0.72 15.75
N LYS A 64 9.06 0.02 16.33
CA LYS A 64 9.96 -0.44 17.35
C LYS A 64 9.25 -0.11 18.65
N ARG A 65 8.17 -0.83 19.00
CA ARG A 65 7.77 -1.21 20.37
C ARG A 65 6.33 -1.77 20.40
N GLN A 66 6.21 -3.08 20.25
CA GLN A 66 6.04 -4.00 21.39
C GLN A 66 6.40 -5.44 21.02
#